data_AF-A0A3N1A357-F1
#
_entry.id   AF-A0A3N1A357-F1
#
_cell.length_a   1.000
_cell.length_b   1.000
_cell.length_c   1.000
_cell.angle_alpha   90.00
_cell.angle_beta   90.00
_cell.angle_gamma   90.00
#
_symmetry.space_group_name_H-M   'P 1'
#
loop_
_entity.id
_entity.type
_entity.pdbx_description
1 polymer ?
#
loop_
_entity_poly.entity_id
_entity_poly.type
_entity_poly.pdbx_seq_one_letter_code
_entity_poly.pdbx_strand_id
1 'polypeptide(L)'
;MTSCIAERHGTAWMYRRWGCRCPDAVAARRAHRNAGRTVSTDIDPVAVQRAIRGDLNQPLTLAERAAAVAQMTAAGCTSQLIADRLGIDQRTVVRHRARLRKIGALR
;
A
#
# COMPACT_ATOMS: atom_id res chain seq x y z
N MET A 1 6.61 -11.21 34.98
CA MET A 1 6.66 -11.29 33.50
C MET A 1 5.50 -12.16 33.06
N THR A 2 4.49 -11.58 32.42
CA THR A 2 3.23 -12.25 32.10
C THR A 2 3.48 -13.34 31.06
N SER A 3 3.51 -14.61 31.49
CA SER A 3 3.46 -15.74 30.57
C SER A 3 2.13 -15.64 29.79
N CYS A 4 2.15 -15.42 28.47
CA CYS A 4 0.92 -15.58 27.68
C CYS A 4 0.48 -17.04 27.87
N ILE A 5 -0.82 -17.24 28.10
CA ILE A 5 -1.47 -18.55 28.29
C ILE A 5 -1.14 -19.57 27.18
N ALA A 6 -0.64 -19.11 26.04
CA ALA A 6 -0.17 -19.96 24.96
C ALA A 6 1.36 -20.05 24.98
N GLU A 7 1.93 -21.05 25.65
CA GLU A 7 3.37 -21.42 25.55
C GLU A 7 3.81 -21.87 24.13
N ARG A 8 2.94 -21.73 23.12
CA ARG A 8 3.16 -22.09 21.72
C ARG A 8 2.80 -20.92 20.81
N HIS A 9 3.67 -19.91 20.75
CA HIS A 9 3.56 -18.84 19.77
C HIS A 9 4.05 -19.32 18.40
N GLY A 10 3.35 -18.98 17.32
CA GLY A 10 3.82 -19.28 15.95
C GLY A 10 2.75 -19.38 14.87
N THR A 11 1.46 -19.51 15.21
CA THR A 11 0.39 -19.63 14.22
C THR A 11 -0.61 -18.48 14.29
N ALA A 12 -1.03 -17.98 13.13
CA ALA A 12 -2.09 -16.96 13.02
C ALA A 12 -3.45 -17.45 13.57
N TRP A 13 -3.57 -18.75 13.86
CA TRP A 13 -4.72 -19.37 14.50
C TRP A 13 -4.84 -19.01 15.98
N MET A 14 -3.73 -18.99 16.73
CA MET A 14 -3.73 -18.64 18.17
C MET A 14 -4.23 -17.22 18.41
N TYR A 15 -3.82 -16.27 17.56
CA TYR A 15 -4.34 -14.90 17.60
C TYR A 15 -5.85 -14.87 17.31
N ARG A 16 -6.32 -15.60 16.28
CA ARG A 16 -7.73 -15.59 15.85
C ARG A 16 -8.68 -16.24 16.87
N ARG A 17 -8.24 -17.31 17.54
CA ARG A 17 -9.07 -18.07 18.47
C ARG A 17 -9.12 -17.47 19.89
N TRP A 18 -8.01 -16.93 20.38
CA TRP A 18 -7.88 -16.51 21.79
C TRP A 18 -7.55 -15.02 21.97
N GLY A 19 -7.25 -14.30 20.89
CA GLY A 19 -6.93 -12.88 20.96
C GLY A 19 -5.63 -12.53 21.69
N CYS A 20 -4.67 -13.46 21.86
CA CYS A 20 -3.39 -13.16 22.54
C CYS A 20 -2.71 -11.97 21.84
N ARG A 21 -2.34 -10.97 22.64
CA ARG A 21 -1.72 -9.70 22.21
C ARG A 21 -0.21 -9.68 22.41
N CYS A 22 0.42 -10.82 22.70
CA CYS A 22 1.87 -10.89 22.82
C CYS A 22 2.55 -10.50 21.49
N PRO A 23 3.78 -9.96 21.53
CA PRO A 23 4.50 -9.52 20.34
C PRO A 23 4.58 -10.58 19.24
N ASP A 24 4.83 -11.85 19.59
CA ASP A 24 4.98 -12.95 18.63
C ASP A 24 3.66 -13.29 17.93
N ALA A 25 2.54 -13.37 18.65
CA ALA A 25 1.23 -13.64 18.05
C ALA A 25 0.79 -12.49 17.13
N VAL A 26 1.11 -11.24 17.50
CA VAL A 26 0.89 -10.07 16.65
C VAL A 26 1.76 -10.14 15.39
N ALA A 27 3.04 -10.51 15.52
CA ALA A 27 3.96 -10.68 14.41
C ALA A 27 3.49 -11.79 13.45
N ALA A 28 3.13 -12.97 13.97
CA ALA A 28 2.61 -14.09 13.19
C ALA A 28 1.30 -13.73 12.45
N ARG A 29 0.39 -12.99 13.10
CA ARG A 29 -0.83 -12.47 12.44
C ARG A 29 -0.48 -11.52 11.28
N ARG A 30 0.45 -10.59 11.50
CA ARG A 30 0.91 -9.65 10.47
C ARG A 30 1.55 -10.39 9.29
N ALA A 31 2.43 -11.35 9.56
CA ALA A 31 3.07 -12.18 8.55
C ALA A 31 2.02 -12.94 7.71
N HIS A 32 1.06 -13.62 8.34
CA HIS A 32 -0.01 -14.31 7.62
C HIS A 32 -0.89 -13.36 6.79
N ARG A 33 -1.22 -12.16 7.31
CA ARG A 33 -1.99 -11.16 6.54
C ARG A 33 -1.24 -10.69 5.30
N ASN A 34 0.09 -10.66 5.36
CA ASN A 34 0.96 -10.22 4.27
C ASN A 34 1.40 -11.35 3.34
N ALA A 35 1.31 -12.62 3.76
CA ALA A 35 1.83 -13.78 3.01
C ALA A 35 1.20 -13.96 1.61
N GLY A 36 -0.05 -13.53 1.42
CA GLY A 36 -0.71 -13.54 0.10
C GLY A 36 -0.61 -12.21 -0.66
N ARG A 37 0.08 -11.20 -0.12
CA ARG A 37 0.19 -9.88 -0.75
C ARG A 37 1.42 -9.83 -1.65
N THR A 38 1.37 -10.54 -2.77
CA THR A 38 2.30 -10.33 -3.88
C THR A 38 2.04 -8.95 -4.47
N VAL A 39 2.92 -8.00 -4.15
CA VAL A 39 2.92 -6.71 -4.83
C VAL A 39 3.57 -6.96 -6.17
N SER A 40 2.77 -7.00 -7.24
CA SER A 40 3.35 -6.96 -8.58
C SER A 40 4.22 -5.71 -8.67
N THR A 41 5.52 -5.90 -8.91
CA THR A 41 6.48 -4.83 -9.15
C THR A 41 6.54 -4.45 -10.62
N ASP A 42 5.93 -5.26 -11.49
CA ASP A 42 5.86 -4.96 -12.91
C ASP A 42 4.86 -3.83 -13.13
N ILE A 43 5.35 -2.75 -13.75
CA ILE A 43 4.58 -1.52 -14.00
C ILE A 43 4.36 -1.48 -15.50
N ASP A 44 3.11 -1.56 -15.94
CA ASP A 44 2.78 -1.29 -17.34
C ASP A 44 2.84 0.24 -17.59
N PRO A 45 3.84 0.74 -18.34
CA PRO A 45 3.95 2.17 -18.61
C PRO A 45 2.76 2.71 -19.42
N VAL A 46 2.09 1.88 -20.22
CA VAL A 46 0.93 2.28 -21.01
C VAL A 46 -0.28 2.49 -20.12
N ALA A 47 -0.52 1.59 -19.16
CA ALA A 47 -1.56 1.75 -18.15
C ALA A 47 -1.36 3.04 -17.33
N VAL A 48 -0.11 3.34 -16.94
CA VAL A 48 0.23 4.59 -16.24
C VAL A 48 -0.09 5.82 -17.08
N GLN A 49 0.29 5.84 -18.36
CA GLN A 49 0.01 6.99 -19.23
C GLN A 49 -1.48 7.20 -19.48
N ARG A 50 -2.27 6.12 -19.64
CA ARG A 50 -3.74 6.21 -19.75
C ARG A 50 -4.34 6.82 -18.48
N ALA A 51 -3.90 6.36 -17.31
CA ALA A 51 -4.37 6.87 -16.03
C ALA A 51 -4.03 8.36 -15.82
N ILE A 52 -2.84 8.80 -16.20
CA ILE A 52 -2.45 10.23 -16.15
C ILE A 52 -3.38 11.08 -17.04
N ARG A 53 -3.82 10.53 -18.18
CA ARG A 53 -4.80 11.16 -19.07
C ARG A 53 -6.22 11.11 -18.52
N GLY A 54 -6.48 10.39 -17.44
CA GLY A 54 -7.82 10.21 -16.85
C GLY A 54 -8.61 9.05 -17.45
N ASP A 55 -7.98 8.22 -18.27
CA ASP A 55 -8.58 6.99 -18.79
C ASP A 55 -8.37 5.85 -17.77
N LEU A 56 -9.42 5.56 -17.00
CA LEU A 56 -9.44 4.55 -15.94
C LEU A 56 -10.23 3.30 -16.32
N ASN A 57 -10.32 2.99 -17.62
CA ASN A 57 -11.04 1.82 -18.14
C ASN A 57 -10.50 0.47 -17.62
N GLN A 58 -9.32 0.46 -16.99
CA GLN A 58 -8.73 -0.71 -16.35
C GLN A 58 -8.28 -0.39 -14.92
N PRO A 59 -8.42 -1.34 -13.98
CA PRO A 59 -7.99 -1.13 -12.61
C PRO A 59 -6.45 -1.05 -12.53
N LEU A 60 -5.94 0.05 -11.99
CA LEU A 60 -4.52 0.23 -11.71
C LEU A 60 -4.09 -0.58 -10.49
N THR A 61 -2.98 -1.29 -10.64
CA THR A 61 -2.23 -1.86 -9.53
C THR A 61 -1.71 -0.75 -8.60
N LEU A 62 -1.29 -1.13 -7.39
CA LEU A 62 -0.71 -0.19 -6.43
C LEU A 62 0.61 0.42 -6.94
N ALA A 63 1.40 -0.35 -7.71
CA ALA A 63 2.67 0.09 -8.27
C ALA A 63 2.45 1.12 -9.37
N GLU A 64 1.56 0.85 -10.33
CA GLU A 64 1.21 1.78 -11.41
C GLU A 64 0.60 3.08 -10.88
N ARG A 65 -0.30 2.97 -9.88
CA ARG A 65 -0.88 4.17 -9.25
C ARG A 65 0.19 5.02 -8.58
N ALA A 66 1.15 4.40 -7.89
CA ALA A 66 2.27 5.13 -7.29
C ALA A 66 3.15 5.81 -8.35
N ALA A 67 3.39 5.13 -9.48
CA ALA A 67 4.13 5.68 -10.61
C ALA A 67 3.39 6.87 -11.25
N ALA A 68 2.08 6.78 -11.46
CA ALA A 68 1.26 7.88 -11.98
C ALA A 68 1.30 9.11 -11.05
N VAL A 69 1.15 8.90 -9.74
CA VAL A 69 1.26 9.99 -8.74
C VAL A 69 2.65 10.64 -8.77
N ALA A 70 3.71 9.84 -8.90
CA ALA A 70 5.08 10.35 -8.98
C ALA A 70 5.27 11.24 -10.21
N GLN A 71 4.86 10.76 -11.40
CA GLN A 71 4.97 11.51 -12.65
C GLN A 71 4.18 12.82 -12.62
N MET A 72 2.92 12.79 -12.19
CA MET A 72 2.12 14.02 -12.10
C MET A 72 2.64 14.99 -11.04
N THR A 73 3.24 14.47 -9.96
CA THR A 73 3.87 15.33 -8.94
C THR A 73 5.13 16.00 -9.50
N ALA A 74 5.96 15.26 -10.25
CA ALA A 74 7.13 15.83 -10.92
C ALA A 74 6.74 16.88 -11.98
N ALA A 75 5.57 16.72 -12.62
CA ALA A 75 4.97 17.70 -13.52
C ALA A 75 4.32 18.91 -12.79
N GLY A 76 4.38 18.99 -11.46
CA GLY A 76 3.84 20.10 -10.68
C GLY A 76 2.33 20.07 -10.48
N CYS A 77 1.64 18.96 -10.78
CA CYS A 77 0.20 18.87 -10.59
C CYS A 77 -0.22 18.98 -9.11
N THR A 78 -1.37 19.61 -8.87
CA THR A 78 -1.96 19.73 -7.53
C THR A 78 -2.51 18.38 -7.05
N SER A 79 -2.67 18.22 -5.73
CA SER A 79 -3.25 16.99 -5.17
C SER A 79 -4.68 16.74 -5.65
N GLN A 80 -5.46 17.80 -5.88
CA GLN A 80 -6.81 17.73 -6.40
C GLN A 80 -6.84 17.21 -7.84
N LEU A 81 -6.01 17.79 -8.73
CA LEU A 81 -5.95 17.33 -10.12
C LEU A 81 -5.52 15.85 -10.22
N ILE A 82 -4.56 15.42 -9.40
CA ILE A 82 -4.12 14.02 -9.36
C ILE A 82 -5.25 13.12 -8.85
N ALA A 83 -5.97 13.55 -7.81
CA ALA A 83 -7.10 12.83 -7.26
C ALA A 83 -8.20 12.61 -8.31
N ASP A 84 -8.57 13.68 -9.02
CA ASP A 84 -9.60 13.65 -10.05
C ASP A 84 -9.20 12.74 -11.22
N ARG A 85 -7.94 12.84 -11.70
CA ARG A 85 -7.45 12.03 -12.82
C ARG A 85 -7.34 10.53 -12.49
N LEU A 86 -6.96 10.20 -11.25
CA LEU A 86 -6.74 8.82 -10.83
C LEU A 86 -7.95 8.18 -10.13
N GLY A 87 -9.06 8.91 -9.99
CA GLY A 87 -10.26 8.45 -9.30
C GLY A 87 -9.99 8.07 -7.84
N ILE A 88 -9.18 8.87 -7.13
CA ILE A 88 -8.83 8.64 -5.72
C ILE A 88 -9.05 9.88 -4.87
N ASP A 89 -9.16 9.71 -3.57
CA ASP A 89 -9.24 10.83 -2.64
C ASP A 89 -7.89 11.59 -2.49
N GLN A 90 -7.96 12.90 -2.25
CA GLN A 90 -6.76 13.74 -2.06
C GLN A 90 -5.87 13.25 -0.91
N ARG A 91 -6.45 12.71 0.16
CA ARG A 91 -5.69 12.11 1.28
C ARG A 91 -4.87 10.91 0.82
N THR A 92 -5.37 10.17 -0.17
CA THR A 92 -4.64 9.06 -0.79
C THR A 92 -3.43 9.57 -1.56
N VAL A 93 -3.57 10.66 -2.32
CA VAL A 93 -2.44 11.33 -3.00
C VAL A 93 -1.37 11.77 -2.00
N VAL A 94 -1.77 12.42 -0.91
CA VAL A 94 -0.84 12.87 0.16
C VAL A 94 -0.08 11.68 0.76
N ARG A 95 -0.77 10.56 1.04
CA ARG A 95 -0.14 9.34 1.53
C ARG A 95 0.86 8.76 0.53
N HIS A 96 0.53 8.75 -0.77
CA HIS A 96 1.46 8.32 -1.81
C HIS A 96 2.71 9.21 -1.86
N ARG A 97 2.56 10.53 -1.84
CA ARG A 97 3.70 11.48 -1.82
C ARG A 97 4.59 11.27 -0.61
N ALA A 98 4.03 11.13 0.59
CA ALA A 98 4.79 10.86 1.81
C ALA A 98 5.61 9.57 1.70
N ARG A 99 5.00 8.51 1.14
CA ARG A 99 5.69 7.23 0.91
C ARG A 99 6.81 7.37 -0.13
N LEU A 100 6.56 8.07 -1.24
CA LEU A 100 7.52 8.30 -2.31
C LEU A 100 8.75 9.09 -1.83
N ARG A 101 8.55 10.13 -1.00
CA ARG A 101 9.66 10.84 -0.35
C ARG A 101 10.48 9.93 0.56
N LYS A 102 9.82 9.10 1.36
CA LYS A 102 10.49 8.16 2.26
C LYS A 102 11.42 7.18 1.53
N ILE A 103 11.06 6.80 0.30
CA ILE A 103 11.87 5.89 -0.54
C ILE A 103 12.80 6.64 -1.51
N GLY A 104 12.88 7.97 -1.45
CA GLY A 104 13.72 8.79 -2.32
C GLY A 104 13.23 8.96 -3.76
N ALA A 105 11.99 8.56 -4.07
CA ALA A 105 11.39 8.66 -5.41
C ALA A 105 10.80 10.04 -5.74
N LEU A 106 10.68 10.92 -4.73
CA LEU A 106 10.38 12.35 -4.90
C LEU A 106 11.39 13.12 -4.06
N ARG A 107 12.01 14.14 -4.66
CA ARG A 107 12.88 15.11 -3.98
C ARG A 107 12.07 16.30 -3.51
#